data_AF-A0A1F9QTM2-F1
#
_entry.id   AF-A0A1F9QTM2-F1
#
_cell.length_a   1.000
_cell.length_b   1.000
_cell.length_c   1.000
_cell.angle_alpha   90.00
_cell.angle_beta   90.00
_cell.angle_gamma   90.00
#
_symmetry.space_group_name_H-M   'P 1'
#
loop_
_entity.id
_entity.type
_entity.pdbx_description
1 polymer ?
#
loop_
_entity_poly.entity_id
_entity_poly.type
_entity_poly.pdbx_seq_one_letter_code
_entity_poly.pdbx_strand_id
1 'polypeptide(L)'
;MAETIIGLCTSGTRLKVAVTAGGRIYQAQKKEYNQEKALFPLIKRELKKAGATLRSVNAVCAARGPGRFTGIRISLTLAGAMKALAGARVHTVTLFEILALQAFDCAPYKTWAAKNPGGRIAALLHAFKDEYFCQFFRPSARRPLPDGEPVWLKEGELKELLAAAGVFYAAGDSEEHPGIYALLPPGTAAAPGPVSKIIPGYIIKAALAYGSKTLKPLYLKPAKYELENKK
;
A
#
# COMPACT_ATOMS: atom_id res chain seq x y z
N MET A 1 27.85 -5.86 9.39
CA MET A 1 27.34 -5.27 8.12
C MET A 1 25.97 -4.67 8.39
N ALA A 2 25.65 -3.51 7.83
CA ALA A 2 24.34 -2.90 8.02
C ALA A 2 23.26 -3.71 7.29
N GLU A 3 22.10 -3.88 7.92
CA GLU A 3 20.97 -4.60 7.34
C GLU A 3 20.46 -3.87 6.07
N THR A 4 20.38 -4.61 4.97
CA THR A 4 19.83 -4.12 3.69
C THR A 4 18.44 -4.70 3.48
N ILE A 5 17.44 -3.83 3.36
CA ILE A 5 16.04 -4.21 3.12
C ILE A 5 15.59 -3.55 1.82
N ILE A 6 14.88 -4.30 0.97
CA ILE A 6 14.25 -3.75 -0.23
C ILE A 6 12.73 -3.73 -0.08
N GLY A 7 12.08 -2.69 -0.58
CA GLY A 7 10.63 -2.51 -0.63
C GLY A 7 10.13 -2.45 -2.06
N LEU A 8 9.07 -3.18 -2.39
CA LEU A 8 8.59 -3.35 -3.77
C LEU A 8 7.07 -3.19 -3.85
N CYS A 9 6.61 -2.34 -4.75
CA CYS A 9 5.21 -2.27 -5.15
C CYS A 9 5.10 -2.15 -6.66
N THR A 10 4.40 -3.11 -7.25
CA THR A 10 4.08 -3.20 -8.68
C THR A 10 2.58 -3.26 -8.92
N SER A 11 1.76 -2.96 -7.89
CA SER A 11 0.30 -3.09 -7.91
C SER A 11 -0.41 -1.99 -8.70
N GLY A 12 0.24 -0.85 -8.96
CA GLY A 12 -0.31 0.31 -9.67
C GLY A 12 0.27 0.53 -11.07
N THR A 13 0.16 1.75 -11.60
CA THR A 13 0.74 2.15 -12.89
C THR A 13 2.24 2.45 -12.81
N ARG A 14 2.76 2.65 -11.60
CA ARG A 14 4.18 2.87 -11.34
C ARG A 14 4.82 1.68 -10.62
N LEU A 15 5.99 1.28 -11.10
CA LEU A 15 6.92 0.45 -10.36
C LEU A 15 7.57 1.30 -9.27
N LYS A 16 7.45 0.88 -8.01
CA LYS A 16 7.95 1.58 -6.83
C LYS A 16 8.96 0.69 -6.09
N VAL A 17 10.15 1.23 -5.86
CA VAL A 17 11.27 0.54 -5.18
C VAL A 17 11.83 1.43 -4.09
N ALA A 18 12.06 0.84 -2.91
CA ALA A 18 12.85 1.44 -1.84
C ALA A 18 13.95 0.47 -1.40
N VAL A 19 15.04 1.01 -0.89
CA VAL A 19 16.16 0.30 -0.28
C VAL A 19 16.52 1.03 0.99
N THR A 20 16.58 0.33 2.12
CA THR A 20 17.16 0.85 3.36
C THR A 20 18.46 0.15 3.65
N ALA A 21 19.52 0.92 3.93
CA ALA A 21 20.81 0.41 4.37
C ALA A 21 21.48 1.45 5.27
N GLY A 22 22.01 1.02 6.43
CA GLY A 22 22.72 1.90 7.36
C GLY A 22 21.89 3.10 7.84
N GLY A 23 20.59 2.90 8.08
CA GLY A 23 19.66 3.96 8.51
C GLY A 23 19.25 4.95 7.42
N ARG A 24 19.79 4.84 6.20
CA ARG A 24 19.42 5.66 5.05
C ARG A 24 18.39 4.97 4.19
N ILE A 25 17.58 5.77 3.49
CA ILE A 25 16.60 5.28 2.53
C ILE A 25 16.88 5.84 1.13
N TYR A 26 16.90 4.93 0.16
CA TYR A 26 17.03 5.21 -1.26
C TYR A 26 15.76 4.73 -1.92
N GLN A 27 15.11 5.58 -2.71
CA GLN A 27 13.83 5.24 -3.28
C GLN A 27 13.66 5.83 -4.68
N ALA A 28 12.89 5.12 -5.48
CA ALA A 28 12.53 5.56 -6.80
C ALA A 28 11.20 4.98 -7.23
N GLN A 29 10.59 5.66 -8.18
CA GLN A 29 9.45 5.16 -8.90
C GLN A 29 9.55 5.47 -10.38
N LYS A 30 8.98 4.59 -11.21
CA LYS A 30 8.95 4.74 -12.66
C LYS A 30 7.57 4.35 -13.18
N LYS A 31 6.96 5.22 -13.98
CA LYS A 31 5.77 4.85 -14.77
C LYS A 31 6.23 3.92 -15.89
N GLU A 32 5.73 2.69 -15.87
CA GLU A 32 6.16 1.64 -16.79
C GLU A 32 5.00 0.65 -16.93
N TYR A 33 4.67 0.28 -18.18
CA TYR A 33 3.60 -0.68 -18.43
C TYR A 33 4.11 -2.11 -18.20
N ASN A 34 5.31 -2.40 -18.73
CA ASN A 34 6.01 -3.68 -18.62
C ASN A 34 6.97 -3.66 -17.42
N GLN A 35 6.41 -3.58 -16.21
CA GLN A 35 7.17 -3.35 -14.98
C GLN A 35 8.23 -4.44 -14.73
N GLU A 36 8.01 -5.66 -15.19
CA GLU A 36 8.94 -6.78 -15.11
C GLU A 36 10.28 -6.49 -15.82
N LYS A 37 10.27 -5.72 -16.92
CA LYS A 37 11.49 -5.34 -17.65
C LYS A 37 12.29 -4.28 -16.88
N ALA A 38 11.61 -3.38 -16.17
CA ALA A 38 12.25 -2.30 -15.43
C ALA A 38 12.60 -2.66 -13.98
N LEU A 39 12.05 -3.75 -13.44
CA LEU A 39 12.18 -4.15 -12.04
C LEU A 39 13.64 -4.28 -11.58
N PHE A 40 14.39 -5.21 -12.18
CA PHE A 40 15.77 -5.45 -11.79
C PHE A 40 16.71 -4.27 -12.08
N PRO A 41 16.61 -3.57 -13.23
CA PRO A 41 17.38 -2.34 -13.44
C PRO A 41 17.16 -1.31 -12.33
N LEU A 42 15.91 -1.10 -11.90
CA LEU A 42 15.59 -0.13 -10.86
C LEU A 42 16.11 -0.57 -9.49
N ILE A 43 15.94 -1.85 -9.13
CA ILE A 43 16.47 -2.42 -7.88
C ILE A 43 17.99 -2.31 -7.82
N LYS A 44 18.70 -2.73 -8.88
CA LYS A 44 20.17 -2.65 -8.94
C LYS A 44 20.66 -1.22 -8.81
N ARG A 45 19.95 -0.25 -9.40
CA ARG A 45 20.29 1.17 -9.29
C ARG A 45 20.17 1.68 -7.85
N GLU A 46 19.06 1.40 -7.17
CA GLU A 46 18.88 1.86 -5.78
C GLU A 46 19.80 1.13 -4.80
N LEU A 47 20.07 -0.16 -5.02
CA LEU A 47 21.08 -0.91 -4.25
C LEU A 47 22.48 -0.33 -4.44
N LYS A 48 22.87 0.03 -5.67
CA LYS A 48 24.17 0.65 -5.95
C LYS A 48 24.35 1.96 -5.18
N LYS A 49 23.31 2.80 -5.10
CA LYS A 49 23.34 4.04 -4.30
C LYS A 49 23.54 3.77 -2.80
N ALA A 50 23.06 2.63 -2.34
CA ALA A 50 23.24 2.14 -0.96
C ALA A 50 24.59 1.42 -0.73
N GLY A 51 25.46 1.31 -1.74
CA GLY A 51 26.69 0.50 -1.64
C GLY A 51 26.43 -1.00 -1.50
N ALA A 52 25.24 -1.45 -1.92
CA ALA A 52 24.74 -2.81 -1.74
C ALA A 52 24.59 -3.54 -3.08
N THR A 53 24.42 -4.86 -3.02
CA THR A 53 24.09 -5.70 -4.17
C THR A 53 22.88 -6.58 -3.85
N LEU A 54 22.34 -7.29 -4.85
CA LEU A 54 21.25 -8.24 -4.59
C LEU A 54 21.64 -9.33 -3.57
N ARG A 55 22.93 -9.71 -3.52
CA ARG A 55 23.44 -10.69 -2.57
C ARG A 55 23.48 -10.19 -1.13
N SER A 56 23.52 -8.88 -0.91
CA SER A 56 23.53 -8.29 0.44
C SER A 56 22.13 -8.03 0.99
N VAL A 57 21.06 -8.31 0.24
CA VAL A 57 19.68 -8.09 0.69
C VAL A 57 19.32 -9.09 1.78
N ASN A 58 19.04 -8.59 2.98
CA ASN A 58 18.66 -9.40 4.14
C ASN A 58 17.15 -9.62 4.24
N ALA A 59 16.36 -8.65 3.74
CA ALA A 59 14.91 -8.75 3.75
C ALA A 59 14.25 -8.08 2.54
N VAL A 60 13.08 -8.61 2.17
CA VAL A 60 12.20 -8.10 1.10
C VAL A 60 10.84 -7.77 1.69
N CYS A 61 10.40 -6.54 1.49
CA CYS A 61 9.07 -6.03 1.81
C CYS A 61 8.27 -5.88 0.52
N ALA A 62 7.20 -6.67 0.33
CA ALA A 62 6.43 -6.65 -0.91
C ALA A 62 4.97 -6.25 -0.67
N ALA A 63 4.47 -5.32 -1.49
CA ALA A 63 3.05 -5.03 -1.56
C ALA A 63 2.30 -6.26 -2.11
N ARG A 64 1.25 -6.70 -1.40
CA ARG A 64 0.42 -7.86 -1.75
C ARG A 64 -0.96 -7.51 -2.31
N GLY A 65 -1.22 -6.24 -2.57
CA GLY A 65 -2.48 -5.73 -3.11
C GLY A 65 -3.32 -4.94 -2.09
N PRO A 66 -4.56 -4.57 -2.45
CA PRO A 66 -5.19 -4.85 -3.75
C PRO A 66 -4.57 -4.02 -4.90
N GLY A 67 -4.92 -4.32 -6.15
CA GLY A 67 -4.38 -3.66 -7.34
C GLY A 67 -4.32 -4.59 -8.56
N ARG A 68 -3.52 -4.21 -9.56
CA ARG A 68 -3.38 -4.96 -10.82
C ARG A 68 -2.90 -6.39 -10.54
N PHE A 69 -3.62 -7.37 -11.07
CA PHE A 69 -3.36 -8.80 -10.86
C PHE A 69 -1.93 -9.22 -11.20
N THR A 70 -1.47 -8.92 -12.42
CA THR A 70 -0.09 -9.18 -12.84
C THR A 70 0.91 -8.45 -11.96
N GLY A 71 0.60 -7.21 -11.59
CA GLY A 71 1.40 -6.36 -10.73
C GLY A 71 1.68 -7.00 -9.36
N ILE A 72 0.63 -7.44 -8.66
CA ILE A 72 0.76 -8.11 -7.35
C ILE A 72 1.64 -9.37 -7.45
N ARG A 73 1.50 -10.14 -8.53
CA ARG A 73 2.30 -11.35 -8.72
C ARG A 73 3.78 -11.05 -8.94
N ILE A 74 4.13 -9.97 -9.64
CA ILE A 74 5.53 -9.60 -9.86
C ILE A 74 6.25 -9.36 -8.52
N SER A 75 5.70 -8.53 -7.62
CA SER A 75 6.32 -8.22 -6.33
C SER A 75 6.41 -9.45 -5.42
N LEU A 76 5.34 -10.25 -5.34
CA LEU A 76 5.30 -11.44 -4.48
C LEU A 76 6.19 -12.57 -5.00
N THR A 77 6.26 -12.78 -6.32
CA THR A 77 7.16 -13.78 -6.91
C THR A 77 8.62 -13.44 -6.63
N LEU A 78 9.02 -12.16 -6.75
CA LEU A 78 10.38 -11.76 -6.40
C LEU A 78 10.65 -11.96 -4.90
N ALA A 79 9.72 -11.60 -4.01
CA ALA A 79 9.87 -11.84 -2.57
C ALA A 79 10.03 -13.34 -2.26
N GLY A 80 9.19 -14.19 -2.86
CA GLY A 80 9.28 -15.65 -2.71
C GLY A 80 10.59 -16.22 -3.23
N ALA A 81 11.06 -15.77 -4.40
CA ALA A 81 12.33 -16.17 -4.97
C ALA A 81 13.52 -15.77 -4.08
N MET A 82 13.54 -14.54 -3.56
CA MET A 82 14.59 -14.08 -2.65
C MET A 82 14.59 -14.86 -1.33
N LYS A 83 13.42 -15.23 -0.82
CA LYS A 83 13.32 -16.12 0.35
C LYS A 83 13.90 -17.49 0.05
N ALA A 84 13.50 -18.12 -1.05
CA ALA A 84 13.89 -19.48 -1.39
C ALA A 84 15.36 -19.60 -1.80
N LEU A 85 15.89 -18.63 -2.54
CA LEU A 85 17.22 -18.71 -3.16
C LEU A 85 18.31 -17.99 -2.34
N ALA A 86 17.95 -16.96 -1.57
CA ALA A 86 18.91 -16.14 -0.82
C ALA A 86 18.66 -16.16 0.70
N GLY A 87 17.67 -16.92 1.19
CA GLY A 87 17.33 -16.97 2.61
C GLY A 87 16.83 -15.64 3.17
N ALA A 88 16.42 -14.69 2.32
CA ALA A 88 15.99 -13.38 2.76
C ALA A 88 14.70 -13.47 3.59
N ARG A 89 14.60 -12.67 4.65
CA ARG A 89 13.34 -12.49 5.37
C ARG A 89 12.32 -11.83 4.45
N VAL A 90 11.07 -12.26 4.54
CA VAL A 90 9.98 -11.65 3.76
C VAL A 90 8.93 -11.08 4.69
N HIS A 91 8.59 -9.82 4.41
CA HIS A 91 7.42 -9.16 4.96
C HIS A 91 6.52 -8.71 3.82
N THR A 92 5.22 -8.77 4.02
CA THR A 92 4.24 -8.28 3.05
C THR A 92 3.30 -7.29 3.67
N VAL A 93 2.71 -6.45 2.83
CA VAL A 93 1.88 -5.34 3.26
C VAL A 93 0.78 -5.05 2.24
N THR A 94 -0.39 -4.64 2.69
CA THR A 94 -1.46 -4.18 1.81
C THR A 94 -1.27 -2.72 1.43
N LEU A 95 -1.86 -2.29 0.32
CA LEU A 95 -1.87 -0.87 -0.02
C LEU A 95 -2.65 -0.03 1.00
N PHE A 96 -3.67 -0.61 1.65
CA PHE A 96 -4.40 0.07 2.72
C PHE A 96 -3.52 0.33 3.94
N GLU A 97 -2.76 -0.67 4.38
CA GLU A 97 -1.82 -0.54 5.49
C GLU A 97 -0.76 0.54 5.21
N ILE A 98 -0.28 0.63 3.96
CA ILE A 98 0.64 1.68 3.53
C ILE A 98 -0.03 3.06 3.62
N LEU A 99 -1.20 3.24 3.00
CA LEU A 99 -1.91 4.53 2.99
C LEU A 99 -2.31 4.97 4.40
N ALA A 100 -2.80 4.04 5.22
CA ALA A 100 -3.19 4.31 6.60
C ALA A 100 -1.98 4.76 7.43
N LEU A 101 -0.84 4.06 7.33
CA LEU A 101 0.37 4.45 8.06
C LEU A 101 0.93 5.81 7.57
N GLN A 102 0.91 6.06 6.26
CA GLN A 102 1.31 7.35 5.70
C GLN A 102 0.46 8.50 6.22
N ALA A 103 -0.86 8.31 6.25
CA ALA A 103 -1.78 9.29 6.81
C ALA A 103 -1.52 9.47 8.31
N PHE A 104 -1.41 8.37 9.06
CA PHE A 104 -1.15 8.38 10.49
C PHE A 104 0.11 9.17 10.89
N ASP A 105 1.17 9.08 10.09
CA ASP A 105 2.44 9.76 10.37
C ASP A 105 2.44 11.25 9.99
N CYS A 106 1.52 11.69 9.12
CA CYS A 106 1.52 13.05 8.60
C CYS A 106 0.99 14.08 9.62
N ALA A 107 1.53 15.30 9.58
CA ALA A 107 1.14 16.36 10.51
C ALA A 107 -0.36 16.74 10.40
N PRO A 108 -0.97 16.85 9.20
CA PRO A 108 -2.40 17.16 9.09
C PRO A 108 -3.31 16.16 9.79
N TYR A 109 -3.02 14.86 9.69
CA TYR A 109 -3.77 13.84 10.42
C TYR A 109 -3.63 14.01 11.93
N LYS A 110 -2.41 14.26 12.44
CA LYS A 110 -2.18 14.46 13.88
C LYS A 110 -2.98 15.64 14.43
N THR A 111 -3.01 16.76 13.71
CA THR A 111 -3.83 17.92 14.05
C THR A 111 -5.33 17.59 14.02
N TRP A 112 -5.78 16.84 13.01
CA TRP A 112 -7.17 16.41 12.90
C TRP A 112 -7.57 15.44 14.03
N ALA A 113 -6.72 14.46 14.33
CA ALA A 113 -6.97 13.44 15.34
C ALA A 113 -7.06 14.02 16.76
N ALA A 114 -6.30 15.08 17.05
CA ALA A 114 -6.40 15.80 18.33
C ALA A 114 -7.79 16.42 18.55
N LYS A 115 -8.49 16.81 17.47
CA LYS A 115 -9.85 17.35 17.51
C LYS A 115 -10.93 16.28 17.39
N ASN A 116 -10.56 15.08 16.95
CA ASN A 116 -11.46 13.96 16.65
C ASN A 116 -10.95 12.69 17.34
N PRO A 117 -10.95 12.63 18.68
CA PRO A 117 -10.43 11.49 19.42
C PRO A 117 -11.18 10.21 19.03
N GLY A 118 -10.44 9.14 18.73
CA GLY A 118 -11.01 7.88 18.25
C GLY A 118 -11.43 7.88 16.78
N GLY A 119 -11.30 9.00 16.07
CA GLY A 119 -11.61 9.12 14.65
C GLY A 119 -10.81 8.12 13.80
N ARG A 120 -11.51 7.43 12.90
CA ARG A 120 -10.93 6.37 12.07
C ARG A 120 -10.17 6.93 10.87
N ILE A 121 -9.35 6.11 10.22
CA ILE A 121 -8.78 6.38 8.90
C ILE A 121 -9.50 5.50 7.88
N ALA A 122 -10.02 6.07 6.81
CA ALA A 122 -10.56 5.33 5.67
C ALA A 122 -9.52 5.27 4.56
N ALA A 123 -8.93 4.10 4.33
CA ALA A 123 -7.98 3.90 3.23
C ALA A 123 -8.76 3.57 1.94
N LEU A 124 -8.62 4.41 0.92
CA LEU A 124 -9.38 4.34 -0.34
C LEU A 124 -8.48 4.04 -1.53
N LEU A 125 -8.90 3.10 -2.38
CA LEU A 125 -8.19 2.73 -3.60
C LEU A 125 -9.18 2.60 -4.76
N HIS A 126 -8.80 3.09 -5.93
CA HIS A 126 -9.55 2.82 -7.15
C HIS A 126 -9.26 1.40 -7.66
N ALA A 127 -10.29 0.66 -8.03
CA ALA A 127 -10.14 -0.68 -8.58
C ALA A 127 -10.15 -0.63 -10.12
N PHE A 128 -11.33 -0.47 -10.72
CA PHE A 128 -11.54 -0.38 -12.16
C PHE A 128 -12.90 0.26 -12.44
N LYS A 129 -12.98 1.20 -13.40
CA LYS A 129 -14.21 1.95 -13.71
C LYS A 129 -14.82 2.61 -12.46
N ASP A 130 -16.05 2.27 -12.09
CA ASP A 130 -16.83 2.77 -10.96
C ASP A 130 -16.68 1.89 -9.71
N GLU A 131 -15.67 1.04 -9.66
CA GLU A 131 -15.39 0.15 -8.54
C GLU A 131 -14.22 0.64 -7.69
N TYR A 132 -14.34 0.47 -6.38
CA TYR A 132 -13.39 0.96 -5.40
C TYR A 132 -13.16 -0.07 -4.30
N PHE A 133 -12.00 0.04 -3.66
CA PHE A 133 -11.71 -0.68 -2.43
C PHE A 133 -11.60 0.26 -1.25
N CYS A 134 -12.11 -0.18 -0.09
CA CYS A 134 -12.05 0.58 1.15
C CYS A 134 -11.67 -0.34 2.32
N GLN A 135 -10.88 0.19 3.24
CA GLN A 135 -10.68 -0.43 4.55
C GLN A 135 -10.56 0.66 5.62
N PHE A 136 -11.25 0.47 6.73
CA PHE A 136 -11.12 1.36 7.88
C PHE A 136 -10.00 0.90 8.81
N PHE A 137 -9.41 1.88 9.49
CA PHE A 137 -8.42 1.65 10.53
C PHE A 137 -8.72 2.52 11.74
N ARG A 138 -8.60 1.93 12.92
CA ARG A 138 -8.66 2.68 14.18
C ARG A 138 -7.27 3.15 14.60
N PRO A 139 -7.13 4.34 15.21
CA PRO A 139 -5.86 4.80 15.74
C PRO A 139 -5.37 3.88 16.87
N SER A 140 -4.04 3.75 17.00
CA SER A 140 -3.39 3.16 18.16
C SER A 140 -2.08 3.89 18.46
N ALA A 141 -1.40 3.53 19.55
CA ALA A 141 -0.20 4.24 20.00
C ALA A 141 0.96 4.28 18.98
N ARG A 142 1.12 3.23 18.15
CA ARG A 142 2.29 3.11 17.25
C ARG A 142 1.95 3.11 15.76
N ARG A 143 0.75 2.67 15.40
CA ARG A 143 0.28 2.55 14.01
C ARG A 143 -1.24 2.45 13.98
N PRO A 144 -1.91 2.74 12.86
CA PRO A 144 -3.33 2.44 12.73
C PRO A 144 -3.54 0.92 12.62
N LEU A 145 -4.61 0.39 13.23
CA LEU A 145 -4.95 -1.04 13.20
C LEU A 145 -6.19 -1.24 12.33
N PRO A 146 -6.27 -2.33 11.53
CA PRO A 146 -7.48 -2.64 10.77
C PRO A 146 -8.72 -2.63 11.67
N ASP A 147 -9.76 -1.97 11.19
CA ASP A 147 -11.09 -1.90 11.80
C ASP A 147 -12.09 -2.55 10.83
N GLY A 148 -12.06 -3.89 10.81
CA GLY A 148 -12.81 -4.71 9.85
C GLY A 148 -12.01 -5.15 8.63
N GLU A 149 -12.64 -6.03 7.86
CA GLU A 149 -12.09 -6.55 6.60
C GLU A 149 -12.19 -5.51 5.47
N PRO A 150 -11.26 -5.52 4.51
CA PRO A 150 -11.34 -4.66 3.33
C PRO A 150 -12.53 -5.07 2.45
N VAL A 151 -13.19 -4.08 1.86
CA VAL A 151 -14.36 -4.26 0.98
C VAL A 151 -14.06 -3.83 -0.46
N TRP A 152 -14.77 -4.44 -1.40
CA TRP A 152 -14.86 -4.04 -2.80
C TRP A 152 -16.31 -3.65 -3.08
N LEU A 153 -16.52 -2.42 -3.54
CA LEU A 153 -17.84 -1.82 -3.71
C LEU A 153 -17.90 -1.01 -5.00
N LYS A 154 -19.11 -0.85 -5.55
CA LYS A 154 -19.36 0.15 -6.59
C LYS A 154 -19.44 1.55 -5.99
N GLU A 155 -19.39 2.57 -6.85
CA GLU A 155 -19.37 3.98 -6.43
C GLU A 155 -20.52 4.35 -5.49
N GLY A 156 -21.75 3.97 -5.83
CA GLY A 156 -22.94 4.27 -5.01
C GLY A 156 -22.85 3.65 -3.61
N GLU A 157 -22.56 2.35 -3.55
CA GLU A 157 -22.43 1.60 -2.29
C GLU A 157 -21.28 2.14 -1.44
N LEU A 158 -20.17 2.55 -2.06
CA LEU A 158 -19.05 3.17 -1.34
C LEU A 158 -19.46 4.53 -0.75
N LYS A 159 -20.18 5.37 -1.51
CA LYS A 159 -20.68 6.66 -0.99
C LYS A 159 -21.62 6.46 0.21
N GLU A 160 -22.51 5.47 0.13
CA GLU A 160 -23.39 5.09 1.25
C GLU A 160 -22.61 4.62 2.48
N LEU A 161 -21.64 3.72 2.27
CA LEU A 161 -20.77 3.24 3.34
C LEU A 161 -19.98 4.38 4.00
N LEU A 162 -19.43 5.32 3.22
CA LEU A 162 -18.70 6.46 3.74
C LEU A 162 -19.61 7.46 4.47
N ALA A 163 -20.83 7.69 3.97
CA ALA A 163 -21.81 8.55 4.63
C ALA A 163 -22.25 7.98 6.00
N ALA A 164 -22.35 6.66 6.12
CA ALA A 164 -22.69 5.97 7.36
C ALA A 164 -21.49 5.75 8.31
N ALA A 165 -20.25 6.04 7.88
CA ALA A 165 -19.04 5.71 8.63
C ALA A 165 -18.73 6.65 9.82
N GLY A 166 -19.57 7.66 10.09
CA GLY A 166 -19.32 8.63 11.14
C GLY A 166 -18.05 9.46 10.88
N VAL A 167 -17.29 9.77 11.93
CA VAL A 167 -16.10 10.63 11.83
C VAL A 167 -14.87 9.82 11.40
N PHE A 168 -14.30 10.19 10.25
CA PHE A 168 -13.06 9.59 9.75
C PHE A 168 -12.20 10.58 8.96
N TYR A 169 -10.95 10.19 8.76
CA TYR A 169 -9.96 10.86 7.92
C TYR A 169 -9.67 10.01 6.69
N ALA A 170 -9.89 10.55 5.50
CA ALA A 170 -9.72 9.81 4.25
C ALA A 170 -8.25 9.79 3.81
N ALA A 171 -7.75 8.61 3.42
CA ALA A 171 -6.43 8.40 2.86
C ALA A 171 -6.54 7.62 1.54
N GLY A 172 -6.54 8.33 0.42
CA GLY A 172 -6.74 7.79 -0.92
C GLY A 172 -5.49 7.82 -1.78
N ASP A 173 -5.38 6.89 -2.73
CA ASP A 173 -4.34 6.94 -3.79
C ASP A 173 -4.80 7.82 -4.97
N SER A 174 -4.58 9.12 -4.82
CA SER A 174 -4.87 10.13 -5.87
C SER A 174 -3.86 10.11 -7.03
N GLU A 175 -2.72 9.42 -6.90
CA GLU A 175 -1.76 9.25 -8.01
C GLU A 175 -2.32 8.31 -9.09
N GLU A 176 -3.05 7.28 -8.68
CA GLU A 176 -3.71 6.35 -9.60
C GLU A 176 -5.10 6.86 -10.03
N HIS A 177 -5.83 7.53 -9.13
CA HIS A 177 -7.14 8.11 -9.44
C HIS A 177 -7.34 9.50 -8.78
N PRO A 178 -7.07 10.61 -9.49
CA PRO A 178 -7.14 11.96 -8.94
C PRO A 178 -8.51 12.33 -8.33
N GLY A 179 -9.60 11.73 -8.82
CA GLY A 179 -10.97 11.97 -8.35
C GLY A 179 -11.36 11.20 -7.08
N ILE A 180 -10.47 10.44 -6.45
CA ILE A 180 -10.84 9.50 -5.38
C ILE A 180 -11.51 10.17 -4.17
N TYR A 181 -11.19 11.44 -3.91
CA TYR A 181 -11.80 12.19 -2.81
C TYR A 181 -13.14 12.83 -3.15
N ALA A 182 -13.60 12.78 -4.42
CA ALA A 182 -14.95 13.19 -4.79
C ALA A 182 -16.04 12.25 -4.26
N LEU A 183 -15.65 11.08 -3.75
CA LEU A 183 -16.53 10.08 -3.13
C LEU A 183 -16.88 10.43 -1.68
N LEU A 184 -16.17 11.39 -1.08
CA LEU A 184 -16.30 11.67 0.34
C LEU A 184 -17.57 12.49 0.63
N PRO A 185 -18.20 12.26 1.80
CA PRO A 185 -19.21 13.16 2.32
C PRO A 185 -18.66 14.60 2.46
N PRO A 186 -19.48 15.65 2.26
CA PRO A 186 -19.06 17.03 2.44
C PRO A 186 -18.45 17.28 3.83
N GLY A 187 -17.35 18.03 3.88
CA GLY A 187 -16.65 18.36 5.13
C GLY A 187 -15.72 17.27 5.67
N THR A 188 -15.63 16.11 5.00
CA THR A 188 -14.69 15.05 5.39
C THR A 188 -13.24 15.50 5.19
N ALA A 189 -12.41 15.34 6.24
CA ALA A 189 -10.98 15.62 6.14
C ALA A 189 -10.27 14.54 5.31
N ALA A 190 -9.35 14.96 4.44
CA ALA A 190 -8.62 14.07 3.56
C ALA A 190 -7.11 14.32 3.62
N ALA A 191 -6.33 13.28 3.34
CA ALA A 191 -4.89 13.35 3.30
C ALA A 191 -4.41 14.28 2.16
N PRO A 192 -3.38 15.12 2.40
CA PRO A 192 -2.90 16.03 1.37
C PRO A 192 -2.16 15.26 0.26
N GLY A 193 -2.11 15.85 -0.94
CA GLY A 193 -1.50 15.25 -2.14
C GLY A 193 -0.15 14.53 -1.93
N PRO A 194 0.81 15.06 -1.15
CA PRO A 194 2.09 14.40 -0.91
C PRO A 194 2.01 13.01 -0.26
N VAL A 195 0.96 12.72 0.52
CA VAL A 195 0.73 11.41 1.16
C VAL A 195 -0.42 10.61 0.53
N SER A 196 -1.14 11.21 -0.42
CA SER A 196 -2.24 10.60 -1.18
C SER A 196 -1.75 9.80 -2.39
N LYS A 197 -0.78 8.91 -2.14
CA LYS A 197 -0.10 8.02 -3.11
C LYS A 197 0.72 6.98 -2.38
N ILE A 198 1.10 5.87 -2.99
CA ILE A 198 2.05 4.93 -2.36
C ILE A 198 3.49 5.47 -2.41
N ILE A 199 4.03 5.91 -1.27
CA ILE A 199 5.42 6.35 -1.12
C ILE A 199 6.31 5.11 -0.98
N PRO A 200 7.35 4.91 -1.83
CA PRO A 200 8.13 3.67 -1.80
C PRO A 200 8.72 3.33 -0.42
N GLY A 201 9.22 4.33 0.31
CA GLY A 201 9.77 4.09 1.65
C GLY A 201 8.76 3.58 2.67
N TYR A 202 7.47 3.91 2.52
CA TYR A 202 6.44 3.40 3.40
C TYR A 202 6.08 1.93 3.13
N ILE A 203 6.46 1.37 1.98
CA ILE A 203 6.33 -0.08 1.74
C ILE A 203 7.15 -0.85 2.78
N ILE A 204 8.40 -0.43 3.02
CA ILE A 204 9.28 -1.04 4.04
C ILE A 204 8.72 -0.73 5.43
N LYS A 205 8.45 0.55 5.72
CA LYS A 205 7.99 0.98 7.05
C LYS A 205 6.73 0.25 7.48
N ALA A 206 5.72 0.17 6.60
CA ALA A 206 4.47 -0.50 6.89
C ALA A 206 4.63 -2.02 6.96
N ALA A 207 5.36 -2.66 6.03
CA ALA A 207 5.56 -4.11 6.08
C ALA A 207 6.25 -4.56 7.37
N LEU A 208 7.26 -3.82 7.84
CA LEU A 208 7.92 -4.11 9.11
C LEU A 208 7.02 -3.81 10.31
N ALA A 209 6.21 -2.75 10.25
CA ALA A 209 5.24 -2.44 11.30
C ALA A 209 4.21 -3.58 11.42
N TYR A 210 3.44 -3.86 10.37
CA TYR A 210 2.38 -4.87 10.42
C TYR A 210 2.89 -6.31 10.55
N GLY A 211 4.11 -6.59 10.06
CA GLY A 211 4.82 -7.83 10.36
C GLY A 211 4.28 -9.07 9.65
N SER A 212 3.35 -8.91 8.70
CA SER A 212 2.81 -10.04 7.93
C SER A 212 3.91 -10.72 7.11
N LYS A 213 3.89 -12.05 7.09
CA LYS A 213 4.84 -12.90 6.34
C LYS A 213 4.16 -13.70 5.21
N THR A 214 2.87 -13.44 4.98
CA THR A 214 2.10 -14.18 3.97
C THR A 214 2.54 -13.80 2.58
N LEU A 215 2.76 -14.80 1.71
CA LEU A 215 2.93 -14.57 0.28
C LEU A 215 1.60 -14.69 -0.48
N LYS A 216 0.47 -14.82 0.23
CA LYS A 216 -0.86 -14.86 -0.39
C LYS A 216 -1.24 -13.46 -0.86
N PRO A 217 -1.55 -13.28 -2.16
CA PRO A 217 -2.05 -12.02 -2.67
C PRO A 217 -3.41 -11.68 -2.04
N LEU A 218 -3.69 -10.39 -1.88
CA LEU A 218 -5.00 -9.89 -1.48
C LEU A 218 -5.81 -9.54 -2.74
N TYR A 219 -6.60 -10.51 -3.21
CA TYR A 219 -7.60 -10.31 -4.25
C TYR A 219 -8.95 -10.07 -3.60
N LEU A 220 -9.52 -8.89 -3.83
CA LEU A 220 -10.82 -8.51 -3.25
C LEU A 220 -11.96 -8.60 -4.26
N LYS A 221 -11.65 -8.55 -5.56
CA LYS A 221 -12.65 -8.74 -6.59
C LYS A 221 -12.91 -10.24 -6.76
N PRO A 222 -14.14 -10.72 -6.47
CA PRO A 222 -14.48 -12.12 -6.71
C PRO A 222 -14.38 -12.46 -8.19
N ALA A 223 -14.15 -13.75 -8.49
CA ALA A 223 -14.21 -14.22 -9.86
C ALA A 223 -15.63 -14.06 -10.42
N LYS A 224 -15.78 -13.85 -11.74
CA LYS A 224 -17.11 -13.71 -12.37
C LYS A 224 -18.08 -14.84 -11.98
N TYR A 225 -17.59 -16.08 -11.96
CA TYR A 225 -18.37 -17.25 -11.55
C TYR A 225 -18.86 -17.20 -10.09
N GLU A 226 -18.10 -16.60 -9.18
CA GLU A 226 -18.51 -16.45 -7.77
C GLU A 226 -19.63 -15.43 -7.59
N LEU A 227 -19.78 -14.49 -8.53
CA LEU A 227 -20.89 -13.53 -8.56
C LEU A 227 -22.16 -14.13 -9.18
N GLU A 228 -22.01 -15.03 -10.15
CA GLU A 228 -23.12 -15.70 -10.84
C GLU A 228 -23.84 -16.70 -9.91
N ASN A 229 -23.11 -17.37 -9.01
CA ASN A 229 -23.68 -18.33 -8.05
C ASN A 229 -24.30 -17.69 -6.79
N LYS A 230 -24.25 -16.36 -6.64
CA LYS A 230 -24.85 -15.63 -5.51
C LYS A 230 -26.18 -14.95 -5.86
N LYS A 231 -26.66 -15.14 -7.09
CA LYS A 231 -28.01 -14.77 -7.52
C LYS A 231 -28.94 -15.97 -7.39
#